data_AF-H2YKW7-F1
#
_entry.id   AF-H2YKW7-F1
#
_cell.length_a   1.000
_cell.length_b   1.000
_cell.length_c   1.000
_cell.angle_alpha   90.00
_cell.angle_beta   90.00
_cell.angle_gamma   90.00
#
_symmetry.space_group_name_H-M   'P 1'
#
loop_
_entity.id
_entity.type
_entity.pdbx_description
1 polymer ?
#
loop_
_entity_poly.entity_id
_entity_poly.type
_entity_poly.pdbx_seq_one_letter_code
_entity_poly.pdbx_strand_id
1 'polypeptide(L)'
;MSAANEMSWEVCKENVQPLRTGRNVSYLNAGLQISEETSQNLMMEKKKLEEEILSEANKQDPIDPWDRYFKWIQQHNPNGKDGKSLENFLQKYIIKFRDFERYKNDPRYVDAWLTMSQLHDDALVTFAYMHSNHIGVT
;
A
#
# COMPACT_ATOMS: atom_id res chain seq x y z
N MET A 1 6.40 19.68 31.34
CA MET A 1 7.23 18.94 30.37
C MET A 1 6.32 18.45 29.25
N SER A 2 6.19 19.19 28.14
CA SER A 2 5.45 18.74 26.94
C SER A 2 5.72 19.70 25.78
N ALA A 3 6.86 19.55 25.12
CA ALA A 3 7.17 20.23 23.86
C ALA A 3 8.02 19.37 22.89
N ALA A 4 8.48 18.19 23.33
CA ALA A 4 9.39 17.35 22.54
C ALA A 4 8.68 16.44 21.53
N ASN A 5 7.35 16.33 21.58
CA ASN A 5 6.60 15.39 20.72
C ASN A 5 6.09 16.04 19.41
N GLU A 6 6.17 17.36 19.27
CA GLU A 6 5.59 18.09 18.11
C GLU A 6 6.55 18.24 16.92
N MET A 7 7.82 17.84 17.02
CA MET A 7 8.87 18.22 16.05
C MET A 7 9.48 17.07 15.23
N SER A 8 9.00 15.83 15.37
CA SER A 8 9.55 14.68 14.61
C SER A 8 9.27 14.79 13.10
N TRP A 9 8.05 15.19 12.74
CA TRP A 9 7.63 15.32 11.35
C TRP A 9 8.32 16.50 10.64
N GLU A 10 8.62 17.60 11.34
CA GLU A 10 9.35 18.75 10.76
C GLU A 10 10.78 18.38 10.36
N VAL A 11 11.42 17.48 11.10
CA VAL A 11 12.80 17.04 10.85
C VAL A 11 12.88 16.06 9.69
N CYS A 12 11.80 15.32 9.39
CA CYS A 12 11.78 14.30 8.34
C CYS A 12 10.90 14.63 7.13
N LYS A 13 10.27 15.81 7.09
CA LYS A 13 9.37 16.23 6.01
C LYS A 13 9.98 16.11 4.60
N GLU A 14 11.28 16.33 4.47
CA GLU A 14 12.01 16.25 3.19
C GLU A 14 12.20 14.80 2.69
N ASN A 15 12.03 13.80 3.57
CA ASN A 15 12.19 12.38 3.24
C ASN A 15 10.84 11.67 3.01
N VAL A 16 9.71 12.31 3.29
CA VAL A 16 8.39 11.67 3.25
C VAL A 16 7.77 11.85 1.86
N GLN A 17 7.58 10.77 1.12
CA GLN A 17 6.89 10.82 -0.17
C GLN A 17 5.42 11.23 0.02
N PRO A 18 4.95 12.24 -0.73
CA PRO A 18 3.56 12.67 -0.68
C PRO A 18 2.64 11.58 -1.25
N LEU A 19 1.63 11.17 -0.48
CA LEU A 19 0.57 10.26 -0.94
C LEU A 19 -0.69 11.08 -1.27
N ARG A 20 -1.34 10.78 -2.40
CA ARG A 20 -2.60 11.45 -2.79
C ARG A 20 -3.72 11.27 -1.76
N THR A 21 -3.72 10.15 -1.04
CA THR A 21 -4.68 9.81 0.02
C THR A 21 -4.28 10.37 1.39
N GLY A 22 -3.12 11.03 1.50
CA GLY A 22 -2.55 11.44 2.78
C GLY A 22 -1.87 10.30 3.54
N ARG A 23 -1.23 10.63 4.66
CA ARG A 23 -0.58 9.68 5.55
C ARG A 23 -1.25 9.70 6.91
N ASN A 24 -1.34 8.54 7.55
CA ASN A 24 -1.73 8.47 8.95
C ASN A 24 -0.55 8.98 9.80
N VAL A 25 -0.79 10.01 10.61
CA VAL A 25 0.23 10.67 11.44
C VAL A 25 0.84 9.70 12.46
N SER A 26 0.06 8.76 12.99
CA SER A 26 0.55 7.74 13.93
C SER A 26 1.53 6.78 13.26
N TYR A 27 1.22 6.30 12.04
CA TYR A 27 2.14 5.45 11.28
C TYR A 27 3.39 6.18 10.81
N LEU A 28 3.25 7.45 10.42
CA LEU A 28 4.39 8.29 10.10
C LEU A 28 5.31 8.43 11.32
N ASN A 29 4.76 8.78 12.49
CA ASN A 29 5.55 8.90 13.72
C ASN A 29 6.20 7.57 14.12
N ALA A 30 5.53 6.43 13.95
CA ALA A 30 6.10 5.10 14.20
C ALA A 30 7.22 4.74 13.21
N GLY A 31 7.10 5.11 11.93
CA GLY A 31 8.16 4.92 10.93
C GLY A 31 9.37 5.84 11.15
N LEU A 32 9.17 6.98 11.81
CA LEU A 32 10.23 7.94 12.15
C LEU A 32 10.90 7.61 13.50
N GLN A 33 10.17 7.06 14.47
CA GLN A 33 10.68 6.58 15.74
C GLN A 33 11.04 5.10 15.65
N ILE A 34 12.25 4.79 15.16
CA ILE A 34 12.77 3.42 15.11
C ILE A 34 13.29 3.04 16.50
N SER A 35 12.38 2.82 17.45
CA SER A 35 12.73 2.06 18.65
C SER A 35 12.76 0.57 18.31
N GLU A 36 13.56 -0.22 19.04
CA GLU A 36 13.67 -1.66 18.80
C GLU A 36 12.30 -2.37 19.00
N GLU A 37 11.52 -1.91 19.98
CA GLU A 37 10.15 -2.39 20.22
C GLU A 37 9.20 -2.06 19.05
N THR A 38 9.27 -0.83 18.52
CA THR A 38 8.47 -0.41 17.36
C THR A 38 8.81 -1.26 16.13
N SER A 39 10.09 -1.52 15.88
CA SER A 39 10.52 -2.36 14.77
C SER A 39 10.02 -3.81 14.90
N GLN A 40 10.04 -4.37 16.11
CA GLN A 40 9.51 -5.72 16.36
C GLN A 40 7.99 -5.78 16.17
N ASN A 41 7.26 -4.79 16.66
CA ASN A 41 5.80 -4.70 16.48
C ASN A 41 5.42 -4.61 15.00
N LEU A 42 6.11 -3.77 14.21
CA LEU A 42 5.91 -3.67 12.77
C LEU A 42 6.19 -4.99 12.04
N MET A 43 7.25 -5.70 12.44
CA MET A 43 7.58 -7.00 11.86
C MET A 43 6.51 -8.06 12.18
N MET A 44 5.97 -8.04 13.40
CA MET A 44 4.88 -8.95 13.80
C MET A 44 3.57 -8.63 13.06
N GLU A 45 3.22 -7.35 12.92
CA GLU A 45 2.04 -6.90 12.17
C GLU A 45 2.13 -7.29 10.70
N LYS A 46 3.29 -7.04 10.07
CA LYS A 46 3.57 -7.47 8.69
C LYS A 46 3.35 -8.97 8.51
N LYS A 47 3.92 -9.78 9.41
CA LYS A 47 3.82 -11.25 9.35
C LYS A 47 2.36 -11.71 9.46
N LYS A 48 1.59 -11.11 10.36
CA LYS A 48 0.16 -11.43 10.52
C LYS A 48 -0.63 -11.17 9.24
N LEU A 49 -0.41 -10.02 8.58
CA LEU A 49 -1.07 -9.68 7.32
C LEU A 49 -0.67 -10.65 6.19
N GLU A 50 0.59 -11.05 6.12
CA GLU A 50 1.06 -12.06 5.15
C GLU A 50 0.41 -13.44 5.39
N GLU A 51 0.26 -13.85 6.65
CA GLU A 51 -0.44 -15.09 7.03
C GLU A 51 -1.94 -15.04 6.65
N GLU A 52 -2.60 -13.88 6.80
CA GLU A 52 -3.98 -13.69 6.37
C GLU A 52 -4.15 -13.84 4.84
N ILE A 53 -3.17 -13.37 4.05
CA ILE A 53 -3.15 -13.56 2.60
C ILE A 53 -2.96 -15.05 2.25
N LEU A 54 -2.00 -15.72 2.91
CA LEU A 54 -1.65 -17.12 2.62
C LEU A 54 -2.74 -18.11 3.02
N SER A 55 -3.45 -17.84 4.11
CA SER A 55 -4.51 -18.70 4.62
C SER A 55 -5.81 -18.63 3.81
N GLU A 56 -5.94 -17.66 2.89
CA GLU A 56 -7.19 -17.34 2.17
C GLU A 56 -8.39 -17.29 3.13
N ALA A 57 -8.17 -16.74 4.34
CA ALA A 57 -9.12 -16.81 5.45
C ALA A 57 -10.49 -16.21 5.10
N ASN A 58 -10.51 -15.14 4.31
CA ASN A 58 -11.72 -14.48 3.87
C ASN A 58 -12.19 -15.00 2.50
N LYS A 59 -12.89 -16.14 2.49
CA LYS A 59 -13.41 -16.74 1.24
C LYS A 59 -14.51 -15.91 0.57
N GLN A 60 -15.24 -15.10 1.33
CA GLN A 60 -16.32 -14.26 0.82
C GLN A 60 -15.75 -13.03 0.11
N ASP A 61 -14.74 -12.40 0.73
CA ASP A 61 -13.99 -11.29 0.14
C ASP A 61 -12.46 -11.50 0.14
N PRO A 62 -11.92 -12.35 -0.74
CA PRO A 62 -10.50 -12.62 -0.94
C PRO A 62 -9.62 -11.39 -1.20
N ILE A 63 -10.16 -10.27 -1.70
CA ILE A 63 -9.38 -9.06 -2.00
C ILE A 63 -9.02 -8.28 -0.72
N ASP A 64 -9.81 -8.42 0.34
CA ASP A 64 -9.71 -7.62 1.55
C ASP A 64 -8.36 -7.80 2.30
N PRO A 65 -7.83 -9.01 2.53
CA PRO A 65 -6.50 -9.19 3.11
C PRO A 65 -5.38 -8.56 2.26
N TRP A 66 -5.52 -8.60 0.93
CA TRP A 66 -4.55 -7.98 0.02
C TRP A 66 -4.59 -6.46 0.09
N ASP A 67 -5.78 -5.86 0.10
CA ASP A 67 -5.98 -4.42 0.26
C ASP A 67 -5.45 -3.90 1.60
N ARG A 68 -5.68 -4.64 2.69
CA ARG A 68 -5.11 -4.28 4.00
C ARG A 68 -3.58 -4.26 3.98
N TYR A 69 -2.96 -5.30 3.42
CA TYR A 69 -1.50 -5.35 3.32
C TYR A 69 -0.96 -4.29 2.36
N PHE A 70 -1.65 -4.02 1.25
CA PHE A 70 -1.33 -2.93 0.34
C PHE A 70 -1.26 -1.57 1.06
N LYS A 71 -2.31 -1.23 1.82
CA LYS A 71 -2.37 0.00 2.63
C LYS A 71 -1.28 0.04 3.69
N TRP A 72 -0.99 -1.10 4.34
CA TRP A 72 0.11 -1.20 5.29
C TRP A 72 1.46 -0.86 4.63
N ILE A 73 1.76 -1.42 3.45
CA ILE A 73 2.99 -1.09 2.71
C ILE A 73 3.07 0.41 2.40
N GLN A 74 1.98 1.05 1.96
CA GLN A 74 1.95 2.47 1.64
C GLN A 74 2.24 3.36 2.87
N GLN A 75 1.69 3.00 4.03
CA GLN A 75 1.88 3.78 5.26
C GLN A 75 3.29 3.60 5.84
N HIS A 76 3.83 2.38 5.79
CA HIS A 76 5.10 2.03 6.42
C HIS A 76 6.34 2.20 5.53
N ASN A 77 6.17 2.67 4.28
CA ASN A 77 7.26 3.11 3.40
C ASN A 77 7.27 4.64 3.21
N PRO A 78 7.73 5.42 4.21
CA PRO A 78 7.75 6.88 4.13
C PRO A 78 8.62 7.42 3.00
N ASN A 79 9.74 6.76 2.70
CA ASN A 79 10.76 7.35 1.84
C ASN A 79 10.68 6.89 0.37
N GLY A 80 9.73 6.02 0.01
CA GLY A 80 9.63 5.44 -1.34
C GLY A 80 10.83 4.56 -1.76
N LYS A 81 11.84 4.39 -0.89
CA LYS A 81 13.08 3.65 -1.18
C LYS A 81 12.85 2.16 -1.49
N ASP A 82 11.73 1.61 -1.01
CA ASP A 82 11.32 0.24 -1.27
C ASP A 82 10.28 0.13 -2.40
N GLY A 83 10.30 1.06 -3.36
CA GLY A 83 9.39 1.07 -4.51
C GLY A 83 9.33 -0.27 -5.26
N LYS A 84 10.45 -0.99 -5.36
CA LYS A 84 10.51 -2.32 -5.98
C LYS A 84 9.74 -3.39 -5.19
N SER A 85 9.71 -3.29 -3.86
CA SER A 85 8.91 -4.22 -3.03
C SER A 85 7.42 -3.96 -3.23
N LEU A 86 7.02 -2.68 -3.28
CA LEU A 86 5.63 -2.30 -3.56
C LEU A 86 5.22 -2.72 -4.98
N GLU A 87 6.05 -2.48 -5.98
CA GLU A 87 5.83 -2.89 -7.37
C GLU A 87 5.64 -4.41 -7.48
N ASN A 88 6.55 -5.20 -6.93
CA ASN A 88 6.45 -6.66 -6.92
C ASN A 88 5.16 -7.16 -6.24
N PHE A 89 4.75 -6.52 -5.15
CA PHE A 89 3.50 -6.85 -4.48
C PHE A 89 2.30 -6.50 -5.35
N LEU A 90 2.25 -5.29 -5.92
CA LEU A 90 1.17 -4.84 -6.79
C LEU A 90 1.03 -5.74 -8.02
N GLN A 91 2.13 -6.22 -8.62
CA GLN A 91 2.08 -7.15 -9.75
C GLN A 91 1.37 -8.44 -9.35
N LYS A 92 1.74 -9.03 -8.19
CA LYS A 92 1.07 -10.23 -7.67
C LYS A 92 -0.40 -9.97 -7.35
N TYR A 93 -0.69 -8.83 -6.75
CA TYR A 93 -2.04 -8.43 -6.36
C TYR A 93 -2.94 -8.29 -7.61
N ILE A 94 -2.48 -7.55 -8.62
CA ILE A 94 -3.19 -7.35 -9.88
C ILE A 94 -3.43 -8.67 -10.61
N ILE A 95 -2.40 -9.52 -10.72
CA ILE A 95 -2.48 -10.82 -11.39
C ILE A 95 -3.45 -11.75 -10.66
N LYS A 96 -3.42 -11.80 -9.32
CA LYS A 96 -4.30 -12.67 -8.52
C LYS A 96 -5.78 -12.38 -8.78
N PHE A 97 -6.16 -11.11 -8.96
CA PHE A 97 -7.57 -10.71 -9.12
C PHE A 97 -7.99 -10.39 -10.56
N ARG A 98 -7.09 -10.49 -11.54
CA ARG A 98 -7.37 -10.17 -12.95
C ARG A 98 -8.62 -10.86 -13.49
N ASP A 99 -8.77 -12.14 -13.19
CA ASP A 99 -9.84 -12.98 -13.77
C ASP A 99 -11.12 -12.96 -12.91
N PHE A 100 -11.16 -12.16 -11.83
CA PHE A 100 -12.32 -12.00 -10.96
C PHE A 100 -13.14 -10.79 -11.39
N GLU A 101 -14.13 -11.02 -12.26
CA GLU A 101 -15.01 -9.96 -12.81
C GLU A 101 -15.63 -9.06 -11.73
N ARG A 102 -16.00 -9.62 -10.57
CA ARG A 102 -16.58 -8.86 -9.46
C ARG A 102 -15.69 -7.74 -8.92
N TYR A 103 -14.38 -7.79 -9.18
CA TYR A 103 -13.41 -6.82 -8.68
C TYR A 103 -12.96 -5.79 -9.72
N LYS A 104 -13.37 -5.92 -11.00
CA LYS A 104 -12.92 -4.99 -12.05
C LYS A 104 -13.23 -3.53 -11.76
N ASN A 105 -14.35 -3.25 -11.11
CA ASN A 105 -14.76 -1.90 -10.70
C ASN A 105 -14.75 -1.75 -9.17
N ASP A 106 -14.14 -2.69 -8.44
CA ASP A 106 -13.95 -2.53 -7.00
C ASP A 106 -12.88 -1.42 -6.77
N PRO A 107 -13.18 -0.39 -5.96
CA PRO A 107 -12.26 0.71 -5.72
C PRO A 107 -10.87 0.26 -5.24
N ARG A 108 -10.79 -0.85 -4.50
CA ARG A 108 -9.51 -1.41 -3.99
C ARG A 108 -8.64 -1.95 -5.10
N TYR A 109 -9.26 -2.61 -6.09
CA TYR A 109 -8.55 -3.13 -7.25
C TYR A 109 -8.11 -2.01 -8.20
N VAL A 110 -8.98 -1.02 -8.40
CA VAL A 110 -8.66 0.17 -9.20
C VAL A 110 -7.52 0.96 -8.57
N ASP A 111 -7.51 1.14 -7.24
CA ASP A 111 -6.43 1.84 -6.53
C ASP A 111 -5.06 1.16 -6.70
N ALA A 112 -5.04 -0.19 -6.73
CA ALA A 112 -3.82 -0.95 -7.01
C ALA A 112 -3.29 -0.65 -8.43
N TRP A 113 -4.17 -0.59 -9.43
CA TRP A 113 -3.81 -0.22 -10.80
C TRP A 113 -3.33 1.23 -10.92
N LEU A 114 -4.02 2.17 -10.27
CA LEU A 114 -3.64 3.58 -10.25
C LEU A 114 -2.28 3.77 -9.59
N THR A 115 -2.00 3.03 -8.52
CA THR A 115 -0.70 3.06 -7.84
C THR A 115 0.39 2.44 -8.72
N MET A 116 0.10 1.34 -9.42
CA MET A 116 1.03 0.76 -10.40
C MET A 116 1.41 1.76 -11.50
N SER A 117 0.45 2.52 -12.04
CA SER A 117 0.72 3.55 -13.06
C SER A 117 1.62 4.68 -12.57
N GLN A 118 1.70 4.91 -11.25
CA GLN A 118 2.56 5.94 -10.65
C GLN A 118 3.99 5.45 -10.44
N LEU A 119 4.22 4.13 -10.46
CA LEU A 119 5.54 3.52 -10.27
C LEU A 119 6.31 3.37 -11.59
N HIS A 120 5.63 3.39 -12.73
CA HIS A 120 6.23 3.25 -14.06
C HIS A 120 6.25 4.58 -14.83
N ASP A 121 7.26 4.78 -15.67
CA ASP A 121 7.39 5.98 -16.51
C ASP A 121 6.30 6.08 -17.59
N ASP A 122 5.67 4.96 -17.96
CA ASP A 122 4.65 4.88 -19.00
C ASP A 122 3.26 4.54 -18.42
N ALA A 123 2.69 5.51 -17.68
CA ALA A 123 1.35 5.40 -17.12
C ALA A 123 0.27 5.20 -18.20
N LEU A 124 0.49 5.68 -19.44
CA LEU A 124 -0.48 5.59 -20.53
C LEU A 124 -0.74 4.14 -20.93
N VAL A 125 0.30 3.30 -20.96
CA VAL A 125 0.15 1.85 -21.22
C VAL A 125 -0.73 1.20 -20.15
N THR A 126 -0.54 1.57 -18.88
CA THR A 126 -1.39 1.06 -17.78
C THR A 126 -2.85 1.47 -17.96
N PHE A 127 -3.12 2.75 -18.24
CA PHE A 127 -4.49 3.24 -18.47
C PHE A 127 -5.14 2.63 -19.71
N ALA A 128 -4.39 2.48 -20.80
CA ALA A 128 -4.88 1.82 -22.01
C ALA A 128 -5.26 0.36 -21.75
N TYR A 129 -4.46 -0.35 -20.94
CA TYR A 129 -4.78 -1.71 -20.49
C TYR A 129 -6.04 -1.74 -19.64
N MET A 130 -6.15 -0.86 -18.62
CA MET A 130 -7.34 -0.78 -17.77
C MET A 130 -8.61 -0.56 -18.59
N HIS A 131 -8.59 0.41 -19.51
CA HIS A 131 -9.73 0.72 -20.37
C HIS A 131 -10.10 -0.46 -21.28
N SER A 132 -9.12 -1.08 -21.94
CA SER A 132 -9.34 -2.22 -22.84
C SER A 132 -9.89 -3.46 -22.13
N ASN A 133 -9.62 -3.59 -20.83
CA ASN A 133 -10.09 -4.72 -20.01
C ASN A 133 -11.32 -4.37 -19.15
N HIS A 134 -11.92 -3.18 -19.35
CA HIS A 134 -13.07 -2.70 -18.58
C HIS A 134 -12.82 -2.64 -17.06
N ILE A 135 -11.64 -2.20 -16.66
CA ILE A 135 -11.25 -2.01 -15.26
C ILE A 135 -11.49 -0.54 -14.87
N GLY A 136 -12.29 -0.31 -13.82
CA GLY A 136 -12.57 1.02 -13.29
C GLY A 136 -13.33 1.93 -14.25
N VAL A 137 -14.19 1.37 -15.10
CA VAL A 137 -14.95 2.11 -16.13
C VAL A 137 -16.34 2.58 -15.66
N THR A 138 -16.72 2.23 -14.44
CA THR A 138 -17.99 2.61 -13.78
C THR A 138 -17.70 3.13 -12.39
#